data_AF-A0A935QYA3-F1
#
_entry.id   AF-A0A935QYA3-F1
#
_cell.length_a   1.000
_cell.length_b   1.000
_cell.length_c   1.000
_cell.angle_alpha   90.00
_cell.angle_beta   90.00
_cell.angle_gamma   90.00
#
_symmetry.space_group_name_H-M   'P 1'
#
loop_
_entity.id
_entity.type
_entity.pdbx_description
1 polymer ?
#
loop_
_entity_poly.entity_id
_entity_poly.type
_entity_poly.pdbx_seq_one_letter_code
_entity_poly.pdbx_strand_id
1 'polypeptide(L)'
;MDRRGAEPQGPGVSGHLERPPGGGLLWEVLRAERPELVHIHHLAQLGFGAARLCAEAGAAVALTLHDPHLLCARGQLINRALELCPGPGPDRCAVCLAEHLRARPGLSALAPSRAAWASTRRSSGPSPRRARGRRPSRRSAHETPPGRGFCAARIS
;
A
#
# COMPACT_ATOMS: atom_id res chain seq x y z
N MET A 1 -4.74 21.72 49.10
CA MET A 1 -4.28 22.45 47.90
C MET A 1 -3.15 21.68 47.27
N ASP A 2 -3.45 20.89 46.25
CA ASP A 2 -2.49 20.48 45.22
C ASP A 2 -3.24 20.61 43.89
N ARG A 3 -2.78 21.55 43.06
CA ARG A 3 -3.36 21.92 41.77
C ARG A 3 -2.70 21.07 40.69
N ARG A 4 -3.20 19.86 40.46
CA ARG A 4 -2.96 19.16 39.19
C ARG A 4 -4.14 19.44 38.26
N GLY A 5 -3.93 20.46 37.43
CA GLY A 5 -4.87 20.91 36.42
C GLY A 5 -5.27 19.76 35.49
N ALA A 6 -6.56 19.69 35.23
CA ALA A 6 -7.15 18.82 34.23
C ALA A 6 -6.53 19.13 32.86
N GLU A 7 -5.85 18.15 32.28
CA GLU A 7 -5.47 18.17 30.87
C GLU A 7 -6.77 18.11 30.05
N PRO A 8 -7.00 19.03 29.09
CA PRO A 8 -8.25 19.05 28.35
C PRO A 8 -8.28 17.83 27.42
N GLN A 9 -9.29 16.98 27.61
CA GLN A 9 -9.59 15.88 26.69
C GLN A 9 -10.06 16.46 25.35
N GLY A 10 -9.11 16.67 24.45
CA GLY A 10 -9.39 17.02 23.05
C GLY A 10 -10.10 15.87 22.33
N PRO A 11 -10.84 16.15 21.25
CA PRO A 11 -11.63 15.14 20.56
C PRO A 11 -10.70 14.06 19.98
N GLY A 12 -10.93 12.82 20.41
CA GLY A 12 -10.15 11.66 20.02
C GLY A 12 -10.04 11.52 18.50
N VAL A 13 -8.81 11.54 18.00
CA VAL A 13 -8.48 11.24 16.62
C VAL A 13 -8.77 9.75 16.40
N SER A 14 -9.89 9.47 15.73
CA SER A 14 -10.29 8.13 15.32
C SER A 14 -9.39 7.63 14.18
N GLY A 15 -8.26 7.02 14.53
CA GLY A 15 -7.42 6.33 13.56
C GLY A 15 -6.41 5.45 14.26
N HIS A 16 -6.71 4.15 14.32
CA HIS A 16 -5.88 2.92 14.42
C HIS A 16 -4.34 2.98 14.70
N LEU A 17 -3.82 4.02 15.34
CA LEU A 17 -2.40 4.20 15.65
C LEU A 17 -2.07 3.88 17.10
N GLU A 18 -3.10 3.75 17.96
CA GLU A 18 -2.92 3.33 19.36
C GLU A 18 -2.97 1.82 19.48
N ARG A 19 -1.90 1.26 20.05
CA ARG A 19 -1.76 -0.17 20.39
C ARG A 19 -2.79 -0.54 21.46
N PRO A 20 -3.74 -1.45 21.21
CA PRO A 20 -4.56 -2.00 22.29
C PRO A 20 -3.67 -2.78 23.28
N PRO A 21 -3.96 -2.74 24.60
CA PRO A 21 -3.22 -3.54 25.57
C PRO A 21 -3.42 -5.04 25.26
N GLY A 22 -2.31 -5.76 25.09
CA GLY A 22 -2.29 -7.07 24.41
C GLY A 22 -2.10 -6.83 22.91
N GLY A 23 -0.84 -6.89 22.45
CA GLY A 23 -0.50 -6.60 21.05
C GLY A 23 -1.39 -7.42 20.12
N GLY A 24 -2.03 -6.77 19.14
CA GLY A 24 -3.03 -7.43 18.27
C GLY A 24 -2.48 -8.63 17.51
N LEU A 25 -3.34 -9.33 16.76
CA LEU A 25 -3.05 -10.62 16.09
C LEU A 25 -1.67 -10.72 15.42
N LEU A 26 -1.21 -9.67 14.73
CA LEU A 26 0.13 -9.68 14.11
C LEU A 26 1.26 -9.84 15.14
N TRP A 27 1.16 -9.18 16.29
CA TRP A 27 2.14 -9.30 17.38
C TRP A 27 2.17 -10.71 17.97
N GLU A 28 0.99 -11.30 18.19
CA GLU A 28 0.89 -12.67 18.72
C GLU A 28 1.58 -13.67 17.80
N VAL A 29 1.35 -13.57 16.49
CA VAL A 29 2.02 -14.38 15.47
C VAL A 29 3.53 -14.15 15.47
N LEU A 30 3.99 -12.89 15.49
CA LEU A 30 5.42 -12.58 15.51
C LEU A 30 6.13 -13.17 16.74
N ARG A 31 5.47 -13.17 17.90
CA ARG A 31 6.02 -13.72 19.14
C ARG A 31 6.02 -15.25 19.16
N ALA A 32 5.01 -15.88 18.57
CA ALA A 32 4.92 -17.33 18.47
C ALA A 32 5.94 -17.90 17.48
N GLU A 33 5.97 -17.34 16.27
CA GLU A 33 6.77 -17.88 15.16
C GLU A 33 8.23 -17.43 15.20
N ARG A 34 8.52 -16.26 15.80
CA ARG A 34 9.86 -15.64 15.86
C ARG A 34 10.59 -15.65 14.49
N PRO A 35 9.98 -15.08 13.43
CA PRO A 35 10.56 -15.14 12.10
C PRO A 35 11.82 -14.28 11.99
N GLU A 36 12.80 -14.77 11.23
CA GLU A 36 14.01 -14.00 10.90
C GLU A 36 13.73 -12.93 9.82
N LEU A 37 12.76 -13.19 8.94
CA LEU A 37 12.36 -12.31 7.85
C LEU A 37 10.83 -12.29 7.69
N VAL A 38 10.27 -11.09 7.59
CA VAL A 38 8.87 -10.88 7.20
C VAL A 38 8.82 -10.18 5.86
N HIS A 39 8.14 -10.79 4.89
CA HIS A 39 7.89 -10.20 3.58
C HIS A 39 6.46 -9.67 3.50
N ILE A 40 6.32 -8.34 3.49
CA ILE A 40 5.03 -7.66 3.38
C ILE A 40 4.74 -7.39 1.90
N HIS A 41 3.65 -7.98 1.41
CA HIS A 41 3.21 -7.83 0.02
C HIS A 41 2.27 -6.63 -0.17
N HIS A 42 1.49 -6.28 0.84
CA HIS A 42 0.64 -5.09 0.79
C HIS A 42 0.33 -4.60 2.20
N LEU A 43 0.05 -3.30 2.33
CA LEU A 43 -0.28 -2.68 3.62
C LEU A 43 -1.79 -2.60 3.88
N ALA A 44 -2.60 -3.17 2.99
CA ALA A 44 -4.05 -3.26 3.15
C ALA A 44 -4.38 -3.90 4.50
N GLN A 45 -5.21 -3.23 5.31
CA GLN A 45 -5.67 -3.69 6.64
C GLN A 45 -4.57 -3.85 7.71
N LEU A 46 -3.29 -3.84 7.34
CA LEU A 46 -2.15 -3.92 8.26
C LEU A 46 -1.69 -2.53 8.71
N GLY A 47 -1.89 -1.52 7.87
CA GLY A 47 -1.44 -0.15 8.11
C GLY A 47 0.08 0.01 8.09
N PHE A 48 0.55 1.25 8.21
CA PHE A 48 1.98 1.55 8.16
C PHE A 48 2.75 1.09 9.41
N GLY A 49 2.05 0.89 10.53
CA GLY A 49 2.66 0.42 11.79
C GLY A 49 3.15 -1.03 11.73
N ALA A 50 2.68 -1.83 10.77
CA ALA A 50 3.01 -3.25 10.69
C ALA A 50 4.51 -3.52 10.49
N ALA A 51 5.15 -2.77 9.58
CA ALA A 51 6.58 -2.92 9.33
C ALA A 51 7.41 -2.59 10.59
N ARG A 52 7.00 -1.55 11.31
CA ARG A 52 7.60 -1.19 12.60
C ARG A 52 7.41 -2.30 13.63
N LEU A 53 6.22 -2.87 13.73
CA LEU A 53 5.92 -3.96 14.65
C LEU A 53 6.76 -5.22 14.38
N CYS A 54 6.95 -5.57 13.11
CA CYS A 54 7.83 -6.68 12.71
C CYS A 54 9.29 -6.43 13.11
N ALA A 55 9.79 -5.21 12.88
CA ALA A 55 11.15 -4.84 13.27
C ALA A 55 11.32 -4.84 14.80
N GLU A 56 10.34 -4.35 15.55
CA GLU A 56 10.33 -4.39 17.03
C GLU A 56 10.28 -5.83 17.58
N ALA A 57 9.72 -6.78 16.83
CA ALA A 57 9.76 -8.20 17.15
C ALA A 57 11.11 -8.89 16.83
N GLY A 58 12.05 -8.17 16.20
CA GLY A 58 13.38 -8.67 15.86
C GLY A 58 13.52 -9.25 14.46
N ALA A 59 12.48 -9.15 13.61
CA ALA A 59 12.54 -9.65 12.23
C ALA A 59 13.13 -8.61 11.27
N ALA A 60 13.89 -9.07 10.27
CA ALA A 60 14.15 -8.26 9.08
C ALA A 60 12.85 -8.07 8.29
N VAL A 61 12.69 -6.94 7.60
CA VAL A 61 11.44 -6.62 6.86
C VAL A 61 11.76 -6.35 5.40
N ALA A 62 11.17 -7.16 4.51
CA ALA A 62 11.11 -6.90 3.08
C ALA A 62 9.71 -6.37 2.74
N LEU A 63 9.62 -5.24 2.03
CA LEU A 63 8.36 -4.68 1.57
C LEU A 63 8.33 -4.68 0.04
N THR A 64 7.29 -5.25 -0.57
CA THR A 64 7.07 -5.18 -2.01
C THR A 64 5.70 -4.62 -2.29
N LEU A 65 5.64 -3.39 -2.79
CA LEU A 65 4.39 -2.72 -3.16
C LEU A 65 3.97 -3.12 -4.58
N HIS A 66 3.31 -4.26 -4.71
CA HIS A 66 2.90 -4.80 -6.01
C HIS A 66 1.47 -4.40 -6.41
N ASP A 67 0.73 -3.76 -5.50
CA ASP A 67 -0.61 -3.24 -5.73
C ASP A 67 -0.68 -1.72 -5.46
N PRO A 68 -1.70 -1.02 -6.01
CA PRO A 68 -1.82 0.42 -5.84
C PRO A 68 -2.62 0.86 -4.60
N HIS A 69 -2.67 0.10 -3.50
CA HIS A 69 -3.46 0.46 -2.31
C HIS A 69 -3.12 1.82 -1.73
N LEU A 70 -1.86 2.24 -1.80
CA LEU A 70 -1.42 3.52 -1.27
C LEU A 70 -1.92 4.71 -2.11
N LEU A 71 -2.29 4.46 -3.37
CA LEU A 71 -2.71 5.50 -4.32
C LEU A 71 -4.22 5.48 -4.57
N CYS A 72 -4.86 4.33 -4.38
CA CYS A 72 -6.26 4.11 -4.74
C CYS A 72 -7.02 3.55 -3.55
N ALA A 73 -8.08 4.25 -3.13
CA ALA A 73 -8.99 3.77 -2.08
C ALA A 73 -9.69 2.43 -2.42
N ARG A 74 -9.70 2.01 -3.69
CA ARG A 74 -10.18 0.69 -4.13
C ARG A 74 -9.06 -0.34 -4.36
N GLY A 75 -7.80 0.03 -4.21
CA GLY A 75 -6.65 -0.87 -4.33
C GLY A 75 -6.35 -1.42 -5.73
N GLN A 76 -6.99 -0.91 -6.79
CA GLN A 76 -6.92 -1.56 -8.11
C GLN A 76 -6.48 -0.64 -9.27
N LEU A 77 -6.62 0.69 -9.14
CA LEU A 77 -6.45 1.63 -10.27
C LEU A 77 -7.16 1.20 -11.57
N ILE A 78 -8.30 0.53 -11.44
CA ILE A 78 -9.16 0.13 -12.56
C ILE A 78 -10.50 0.80 -12.33
N ASN A 79 -11.02 1.58 -13.28
CA ASN A 79 -12.29 2.29 -13.14
C ASN A 79 -13.51 1.33 -13.12
N ARG A 80 -14.74 1.84 -12.95
CA ARG A 80 -15.95 1.00 -12.95
C ARG A 80 -16.27 0.39 -14.33
N ALA A 81 -15.66 0.90 -15.40
CA ALA A 81 -15.75 0.36 -16.75
C ALA A 81 -14.65 -0.69 -17.05
N LEU A 82 -13.88 -1.11 -16.03
CA LEU A 82 -12.77 -2.05 -16.15
C LEU A 82 -11.58 -1.56 -16.99
N GLU A 83 -11.42 -0.24 -17.10
CA GLU A 83 -10.29 0.39 -17.79
C GLU A 83 -9.24 0.89 -16.79
N LEU A 84 -7.99 0.98 -17.22
CA LEU A 84 -6.92 1.55 -16.40
C LEU A 84 -7.25 3.00 -16.02
N CYS A 85 -7.28 3.27 -14.73
CA CYS A 85 -7.45 4.60 -14.18
C CYS A 85 -6.16 5.40 -14.36
N PRO A 86 -6.23 6.66 -14.83
CA PRO A 86 -5.04 7.51 -14.96
C PRO A 86 -4.47 7.98 -13.61
N GLY A 87 -5.19 7.75 -12.51
CA GLY A 87 -4.75 8.07 -11.16
C GLY A 87 -5.87 8.70 -10.30
N PRO A 88 -5.64 8.80 -8.97
CA PRO A 88 -6.60 9.37 -8.04
C PRO A 88 -6.92 10.84 -8.39
N GLY A 89 -8.15 11.25 -8.09
CA GLY A 89 -8.61 12.63 -8.23
C GLY A 89 -10.02 12.75 -7.65
N PRO A 90 -10.39 13.87 -7.02
CA PRO A 90 -11.61 13.98 -6.21
C PRO A 90 -12.87 13.55 -6.99
N ASP A 91 -13.08 14.11 -8.19
CA ASP A 91 -14.27 13.80 -9.00
C ASP A 91 -14.30 12.34 -9.48
N ARG A 92 -13.15 11.81 -9.93
CA ARG A 92 -13.03 10.42 -10.40
C ARG A 92 -13.21 9.42 -9.25
N CYS A 93 -12.59 9.70 -8.11
CA CYS A 93 -12.67 8.88 -6.92
C CYS A 93 -14.07 8.91 -6.33
N ALA A 94 -14.79 10.02 -6.38
CA ALA A 94 -16.17 10.11 -5.92
C ALA A 94 -17.10 9.13 -6.65
N VAL A 95 -16.90 8.90 -7.95
CA VAL A 95 -17.63 7.86 -8.71
C VAL A 95 -17.35 6.46 -8.17
N CYS A 96 -16.08 6.18 -7.87
CA CYS A 96 -15.65 4.91 -7.32
C CYS A 96 -16.20 4.67 -5.91
N LEU A 97 -16.16 5.71 -5.08
CA LEU A 97 -16.50 5.70 -3.67
C LEU A 97 -17.95 6.10 -3.38
N ALA A 98 -18.79 6.27 -4.41
CA ALA A 98 -20.13 6.84 -4.27
C ALA A 98 -20.96 6.20 -3.15
N GLU A 99 -20.98 4.87 -3.04
CA GLU A 99 -21.71 4.18 -1.96
C GLU A 99 -21.12 4.48 -0.58
N HIS A 100 -19.80 4.50 -0.45
CA HIS A 100 -19.13 4.85 0.81
C HIS A 100 -19.40 6.31 1.20
N LEU A 101 -19.48 7.22 0.23
CA LEU A 101 -19.79 8.63 0.46
C LEU A 101 -21.25 8.83 0.89
N ARG A 102 -22.21 8.12 0.26
CA ARG A 102 -23.63 8.19 0.66
C ARG A 102 -23.88 7.66 2.06
N ALA A 103 -23.17 6.59 2.43
CA ALA A 103 -23.30 5.98 3.75
C ALA A 103 -22.66 6.80 4.88
N ARG A 104 -21.86 7.83 4.57
CA ARG A 104 -21.16 8.64 5.57
C ARG A 104 -21.89 9.95 5.88
N PRO A 105 -22.33 10.17 7.13
CA PRO A 105 -22.92 11.44 7.54
C PRO A 105 -22.01 12.63 7.18
N GLY A 106 -22.60 13.70 6.65
CA GLY A 106 -21.88 14.91 6.24
C GLY A 106 -21.14 14.83 4.90
N LEU A 107 -21.05 13.65 4.27
CA LEU A 107 -20.35 13.48 2.98
C LEU A 107 -21.27 13.02 1.83
N SER A 108 -22.56 12.82 2.09
CA SER A 108 -23.51 12.32 1.10
C SER A 108 -23.65 13.24 -0.12
N ALA A 109 -23.53 14.56 0.06
CA ALA A 109 -23.59 15.54 -1.02
C ALA A 109 -22.44 15.42 -2.04
N LEU A 110 -21.32 14.77 -1.65
CA LEU A 110 -20.18 14.50 -2.55
C LEU A 110 -20.39 13.24 -3.40
N ALA A 111 -21.41 12.42 -3.09
CA ALA A 111 -21.66 11.21 -3.83
C ALA A 111 -22.35 11.53 -5.17
N PRO A 112 -21.75 11.16 -6.31
CA PRO A 112 -22.37 11.40 -7.60
C PRO A 112 -23.64 10.56 -7.75
N SER A 113 -24.55 10.97 -8.65
CA SER A 113 -25.74 10.20 -8.96
C SER A 113 -25.38 8.80 -9.50
N ARG A 114 -26.27 7.82 -9.33
CA ARG A 114 -26.06 6.46 -9.88
C ARG A 114 -25.94 6.46 -11.41
N ALA A 115 -26.53 7.47 -12.08
CA ALA A 115 -26.42 7.65 -13.53
C ALA A 115 -25.00 8.07 -13.99
N ALA A 116 -24.26 8.81 -13.17
CA ALA A 116 -22.88 9.21 -13.45
C ALA A 116 -21.90 8.01 -13.54
N TRP A 117 -22.33 6.81 -13.12
CA TRP A 117 -21.55 5.59 -13.22
C TRP A 117 -21.40 5.12 -14.67
N ALA A 118 -22.37 5.42 -15.54
CA ALA A 118 -22.39 4.98 -16.93
C ALA A 118 -21.52 5.82 -17.88
N SER A 119 -21.16 7.06 -17.48
CA SER A 119 -20.54 8.06 -18.34
C SER A 119 -19.01 8.14 -18.27
N THR A 120 -18.36 7.35 -17.41
CA THR A 120 -16.89 7.38 -17.23
C THR A 120 -16.07 6.70 -18.33
N ARG A 121 -16.71 6.32 -19.45
CA ARG A 121 -16.12 5.71 -20.64
C ARG A 121 -15.22 6.64 -21.50
N ARG A 122 -14.95 7.89 -21.09
CA ARG A 122 -14.53 8.94 -22.03
C ARG A 122 -13.39 9.88 -21.62
N SER A 123 -12.57 9.58 -20.61
CA SER A 123 -11.49 10.51 -20.22
C SER A 123 -10.09 9.92 -19.97
N SER A 124 -9.85 8.66 -20.30
CA SER A 124 -8.47 8.13 -20.43
C SER A 124 -8.02 8.27 -21.88
N GLY A 125 -7.61 9.48 -22.27
CA GLY A 125 -6.67 9.62 -23.38
C GLY A 125 -5.44 8.73 -23.13
N PRO A 126 -4.78 8.20 -24.16
CA PRO A 126 -3.71 7.24 -23.99
C PRO A 126 -2.63 7.83 -23.07
N SER A 127 -2.39 7.16 -21.93
CA SER A 127 -1.19 7.40 -21.14
C SER A 127 0.00 7.32 -22.09
N PRO A 128 0.91 8.31 -22.12
CA PRO A 128 2.11 8.20 -22.92
C PRO A 128 2.89 7.04 -22.35
N ARG A 129 2.75 5.87 -22.98
CA ARG A 129 3.70 4.78 -22.83
C ARG A 129 5.02 5.40 -23.22
N ARG A 130 5.81 5.81 -22.22
CA ARG A 130 7.23 6.13 -22.42
C ARG A 130 7.77 4.97 -23.23
N ALA A 131 8.18 5.25 -24.46
CA ALA A 131 8.87 4.32 -25.32
C ALA A 131 10.08 3.82 -24.53
N ARG A 132 9.94 2.67 -23.87
CA ARG A 132 11.10 1.92 -23.40
C ARG A 132 11.76 1.44 -24.68
N GLY A 133 12.84 2.12 -25.05
CA GLY A 133 13.66 1.75 -26.19
C GLY A 133 13.91 0.25 -26.17
N ARG A 134 13.74 -0.38 -27.35
CA ARG A 134 14.18 -1.74 -27.61
C ARG A 134 15.58 -1.92 -27.00
N ARG A 135 15.70 -2.73 -25.95
CA ARG A 135 17.00 -3.33 -25.62
C ARG A 135 17.37 -4.22 -26.82
N PRO A 136 18.47 -3.97 -27.54
CA PRO A 136 18.92 -4.93 -28.53
C PRO A 136 19.26 -6.23 -27.78
N SER A 137 18.69 -7.34 -28.25
CA SER A 137 19.06 -8.66 -27.77
C SER A 137 20.54 -8.88 -28.05
N ARG A 138 21.34 -8.97 -26.99
CA ARG A 138 22.70 -9.52 -27.12
C ARG A 138 22.52 -10.97 -27.55
N ARG A 139 22.83 -11.24 -28.82
CA ARG A 139 22.99 -12.60 -29.34
C ARG A 139 24.03 -13.31 -28.47
N SER A 140 23.66 -14.51 -28.04
CA SER A 140 24.51 -15.46 -27.34
C SER A 140 25.72 -15.78 -28.22
N ALA A 141 26.90 -15.32 -27.82
CA ALA A 141 28.16 -15.91 -28.24
C ALA A 141 28.58 -16.86 -27.12
N HIS A 142 28.49 -18.15 -27.42
CA HIS A 142 29.24 -19.18 -26.72
C HIS A 142 30.72 -18.83 -26.83
N GLU A 143 31.39 -18.61 -25.71
CA GLU A 143 32.83 -18.77 -25.57
C GLU A 143 33.13 -19.01 -24.10
N THR A 144 33.49 -20.25 -23.77
CA THR A 144 34.00 -20.66 -22.46
C THR A 144 35.50 -20.39 -22.44
N PRO A 145 36.04 -19.61 -21.49
CA PRO A 145 37.45 -19.67 -21.16
C PRO A 145 37.69 -20.45 -19.85
N PRO A 146 38.88 -21.08 -19.70
CA PRO A 146 39.15 -22.06 -18.66
C PRO A 146 39.35 -21.41 -17.29
N GLY A 147 39.12 -22.21 -16.25
CA GLY A 147 39.06 -21.78 -14.86
C GLY A 147 40.33 -21.16 -14.30
N ARG A 148 40.12 -20.35 -13.25
CA ARG A 148 41.00 -20.12 -12.08
C ARG A 148 40.15 -19.45 -11.01
N GLY A 149 40.20 -19.99 -9.79
CA GLY A 149 39.26 -19.69 -8.71
C GLY A 149 39.41 -18.33 -8.04
N PHE A 150 38.37 -17.94 -7.31
CA PHE A 150 38.39 -16.95 -6.23
C PHE A 150 37.34 -17.40 -5.20
N CYS A 151 37.77 -18.01 -4.10
CA CYS A 151 38.08 -17.39 -2.81
C CYS A 151 36.80 -17.01 -2.02
N ALA A 152 36.43 -17.90 -1.09
CA ALA A 152 35.42 -17.66 -0.08
C ALA A 152 35.86 -16.50 0.82
N ALA A 153 35.06 -15.44 0.90
CA ALA A 153 35.20 -14.42 1.94
C ALA A 153 34.43 -14.88 3.17
N ARG A 154 35.17 -15.23 4.22
CA ARG A 154 34.66 -15.35 5.59
C ARG A 154 34.18 -13.97 6.04
N ILE A 155 32.96 -13.94 6.57
CA ILE A 155 32.47 -12.82 7.37
C ILE A 155 33.03 -13.06 8.78
N SER A 156 33.88 -12.14 9.24
CA SER A 156 34.26 -12.01 10.65
C SER A 156 33.26 -11.12 11.36
#